data_AF-A0A9E7ENF5-F1
#
_entry.id   AF-A0A9E7ENF5-F1
#
_cell.length_a   1.000
_cell.length_b   1.000
_cell.length_c   1.000
_cell.angle_alpha   90.00
_cell.angle_beta   90.00
_cell.angle_gamma   90.00
#
_symmetry.space_group_name_H-M   'P 1'
#
loop_
_entity.id
_entity.type
_entity.pdbx_description
1 polymer ?
#
loop_
_entity_poly.entity_id
_entity_poly.type
_entity_poly.pdbx_seq_one_letter_code
_entity_poly.pdbx_strand_id
1 'polypeptide(L)'
;MQGCTISTANSVEKPGFVTAQGRGAANDTNGFVFKRCNVTGPQATYLGRAWGRYSRVIFYQTFMSDIIVPEGWSVWNAHGYENEITYAESECTGPGSKQSGRVRWKKTLTSDELRKFTDISYIDGEGWLGEQPQY
;
A
#
# COMPACT_ATOMS: atom_id res chain seq x y z
N MET A 1 5.40 7.68 -0.16
CA MET A 1 6.59 7.44 -1.01
C MET A 1 6.22 7.71 -2.46
N GLN A 2 7.12 8.36 -3.22
CA GLN A 2 6.88 8.64 -4.63
C GLN A 2 8.14 8.39 -5.46
N GLY A 3 8.04 7.65 -6.57
CA GLY A 3 9.18 7.41 -7.47
C GLY A 3 10.25 6.45 -6.90
N CYS A 4 9.94 5.69 -5.86
CA CYS A 4 10.91 4.84 -5.17
C CYS A 4 10.93 3.40 -5.74
N THR A 5 12.07 2.73 -5.63
CA THR A 5 12.15 1.26 -5.75
C THR A 5 12.07 0.64 -4.36
N ILE A 6 11.19 -0.35 -4.21
CA ILE A 6 10.97 -1.12 -3.00
C ILE A 6 11.42 -2.54 -3.32
N SER A 7 12.55 -2.93 -2.72
CA SER A 7 13.10 -4.27 -2.90
C SER A 7 12.88 -5.10 -1.64
N THR A 8 12.22 -6.25 -1.77
CA THR A 8 12.15 -7.22 -0.67
C THR A 8 13.42 -8.07 -0.62
N ALA A 9 13.78 -8.52 0.58
CA ALA A 9 14.93 -9.39 0.79
C ALA A 9 14.53 -10.87 0.73
N ASN A 10 15.53 -11.73 0.56
CA ASN A 10 15.36 -13.19 0.66
C ASN A 10 14.98 -13.59 2.10
N SER A 11 14.04 -14.51 2.25
CA SER A 11 13.48 -15.04 3.49
C SER A 11 13.21 -16.53 3.32
N VAL A 12 13.82 -17.33 4.20
CA VAL A 12 13.96 -18.78 4.05
C VAL A 12 12.69 -19.57 4.38
N GLU A 13 11.71 -18.94 5.07
CA GLU A 13 10.58 -19.69 5.64
C GLU A 13 9.21 -19.32 5.06
N LYS A 14 8.96 -18.04 4.79
CA LYS A 14 7.62 -17.55 4.36
C LYS A 14 7.72 -16.31 3.46
N PRO A 15 6.70 -16.08 2.61
CA PRO A 15 6.54 -14.81 1.92
C PRO A 15 6.53 -13.64 2.91
N GLY A 16 7.27 -12.58 2.57
CA GLY A 16 7.33 -11.36 3.37
C GLY A 16 6.09 -10.46 3.19
N PHE A 17 6.14 -9.28 3.79
CA PHE A 17 5.13 -8.24 3.64
C PHE A 17 5.82 -6.91 3.34
N VAL A 18 5.43 -6.24 2.26
CA VAL A 18 5.96 -4.90 1.94
C VAL A 18 5.52 -3.88 3.00
N THR A 19 4.33 -4.03 3.57
CA THR A 19 3.76 -3.09 4.54
C THR A 19 3.13 -3.76 5.75
N ALA A 20 3.14 -3.05 6.89
CA ALA A 20 2.42 -3.40 8.09
C ALA A 20 1.86 -2.12 8.75
N GLN A 21 0.81 -1.54 8.16
CA GLN A 21 0.33 -0.21 8.57
C GLN A 21 -0.56 -0.31 9.83
N GLY A 22 -0.30 0.55 10.81
CA GLY A 22 -0.80 0.45 12.19
C GLY A 22 -1.93 1.40 12.58
N ARG A 23 -2.72 1.94 11.63
CA ARG A 23 -3.78 2.92 11.94
C ARG A 23 -4.80 2.36 12.94
N GLY A 24 -4.97 3.08 14.05
CA GLY A 24 -5.68 2.61 15.24
C GLY A 24 -7.14 3.08 15.33
N ALA A 25 -7.49 4.20 14.71
CA ALA A 25 -8.84 4.76 14.75
C ALA A 25 -9.38 5.19 13.37
N ALA A 26 -10.71 5.24 13.27
CA ALA A 26 -11.41 5.60 12.04
C ALA A 26 -11.22 7.07 11.62
N ASN A 27 -10.97 7.96 12.59
CA ASN A 27 -10.75 9.40 12.37
C ASN A 27 -9.30 9.78 12.12
N ASP A 28 -8.34 8.86 12.33
CA ASP A 28 -6.94 9.10 12.01
C ASP A 28 -6.78 9.39 10.51
N THR A 29 -6.09 10.45 10.12
CA THR A 29 -5.89 10.81 8.71
C THR A 29 -4.73 10.05 8.06
N ASN A 30 -3.86 9.43 8.86
CA ASN A 30 -2.66 8.74 8.43
C ASN A 30 -2.91 7.49 7.56
N GLY A 31 -1.84 6.99 6.94
CA GLY A 31 -1.85 5.88 5.98
C GLY A 31 -0.52 5.80 5.21
N PHE A 32 -0.29 4.68 4.53
CA PHE A 32 0.85 4.55 3.61
C PHE A 32 0.38 4.67 2.16
N VAL A 33 1.02 5.55 1.40
CA VAL A 33 0.74 5.74 -0.03
C VAL A 33 2.04 5.56 -0.82
N PHE A 34 1.98 4.67 -1.82
CA PHE A 34 3.06 4.38 -2.75
C PHE A 34 2.62 4.80 -4.14
N LYS A 35 3.20 5.90 -4.63
CA LYS A 35 2.82 6.53 -5.91
C LYS A 35 3.96 6.41 -6.91
N ARG A 36 3.71 5.82 -8.08
CA ARG A 36 4.74 5.68 -9.13
C ARG A 36 6.00 4.97 -8.62
N CYS A 37 5.83 3.94 -7.80
CA CYS A 37 6.93 3.14 -7.27
C CYS A 37 7.18 1.89 -8.13
N ASN A 38 8.23 1.14 -7.81
CA ASN A 38 8.54 -0.18 -8.34
C ASN A 38 8.69 -1.19 -7.19
N VAL A 39 7.89 -2.26 -7.17
CA VAL A 39 7.98 -3.33 -6.17
C VAL A 39 8.61 -4.58 -6.79
N THR A 40 9.77 -4.97 -6.25
CA THR A 40 10.60 -6.08 -6.75
C THR A 40 11.31 -6.82 -5.61
N GLY A 41 11.98 -7.93 -5.93
CA GLY A 41 12.65 -8.77 -4.94
C GLY A 41 12.89 -10.20 -5.44
N PRO A 42 13.60 -11.02 -4.65
CA PRO A 42 14.03 -12.35 -5.08
C PRO A 42 12.95 -13.43 -4.86
N GLN A 43 11.86 -13.12 -4.15
CA GLN A 43 10.87 -14.13 -3.76
C GLN A 43 9.47 -13.56 -3.55
N ALA A 44 8.50 -14.47 -3.49
CA ALA A 44 7.11 -14.19 -3.20
C ALA A 44 6.92 -13.31 -1.96
N THR A 45 6.03 -12.32 -2.07
CA THR A 45 5.70 -11.38 -0.98
C THR A 45 4.25 -10.89 -1.08
N TYR A 46 3.68 -10.52 0.06
CA TYR A 46 2.43 -9.76 0.14
C TYR A 46 2.71 -8.27 0.00
N LEU A 47 1.75 -7.52 -0.53
CA LEU A 47 1.71 -6.05 -0.52
C LEU A 47 1.60 -5.51 0.91
N GLY A 48 0.92 -6.24 1.80
CA GLY A 48 0.79 -5.79 3.18
C GLY A 48 -0.01 -6.68 4.10
N ARG A 49 0.12 -6.37 5.40
CA ARG A 49 -0.70 -6.94 6.47
C ARG A 49 -1.27 -5.85 7.38
N ALA A 50 -2.51 -6.03 7.82
CA ALA A 50 -3.14 -5.07 8.73
C ALA A 50 -2.65 -5.25 10.16
N TRP A 51 -1.73 -4.39 10.59
CA TRP A 51 -1.28 -4.35 11.97
C TRP A 51 -2.31 -3.65 12.86
N GLY A 52 -2.86 -2.53 12.40
CA GLY A 52 -3.96 -1.81 13.05
C GLY A 52 -5.32 -2.18 12.48
N ARG A 53 -6.38 -2.06 13.30
CA ARG A 53 -7.76 -2.37 12.91
C ARG A 53 -8.27 -1.53 11.74
N TYR A 54 -7.84 -0.28 11.64
CA TYR A 54 -8.23 0.66 10.57
C TYR A 54 -7.12 0.85 9.52
N SER A 55 -6.27 -0.17 9.34
CA SER A 55 -5.06 -0.11 8.51
C SER A 55 -5.36 0.45 7.11
N ARG A 56 -4.49 1.35 6.63
CA ARG A 56 -4.66 2.04 5.34
C ARG A 56 -3.39 2.01 4.51
N VAL A 57 -3.44 1.37 3.35
CA VAL A 57 -2.32 1.25 2.40
C VAL A 57 -2.84 1.38 0.97
N ILE A 58 -2.27 2.31 0.22
CA ILE A 58 -2.64 2.58 -1.18
C ILE A 58 -1.41 2.40 -2.08
N PHE A 59 -1.53 1.54 -3.09
CA PHE A 59 -0.60 1.49 -4.22
C PHE A 59 -1.26 2.15 -5.43
N TYR A 60 -0.63 3.19 -5.97
CA TYR A 60 -1.13 3.96 -7.11
C TYR A 60 -0.06 4.09 -8.19
N GLN A 61 -0.40 3.76 -9.43
CA GLN A 61 0.52 3.81 -10.58
C GLN A 61 1.86 3.11 -10.33
N THR A 62 1.84 2.05 -9.52
CA THR A 62 3.05 1.34 -9.07
C THR A 62 3.25 0.08 -9.90
N PHE A 63 4.46 -0.12 -10.39
CA PHE A 63 4.84 -1.37 -11.05
C PHE A 63 5.05 -2.46 -10.00
N MET A 64 4.50 -3.65 -10.26
CA MET A 64 4.61 -4.83 -9.42
C MET A 64 5.17 -5.98 -10.26
N SER A 65 6.38 -6.43 -9.91
CA SER A 65 6.95 -7.67 -10.47
C SER A 65 6.14 -8.90 -10.04
N ASP A 66 6.44 -10.05 -10.62
CA ASP A 66 5.71 -11.31 -10.47
C ASP A 66 5.82 -11.96 -9.08
N ILE A 67 6.57 -11.32 -8.17
CA ILE A 67 6.71 -11.76 -6.78
C ILE A 67 5.47 -11.50 -5.93
N ILE A 68 4.50 -10.70 -6.38
CA ILE A 68 3.31 -10.42 -5.56
C ILE A 68 2.41 -11.65 -5.55
N VAL A 69 2.17 -12.21 -4.37
CA VAL A 69 1.27 -13.36 -4.20
C VAL A 69 -0.15 -13.02 -4.67
N PRO A 70 -0.91 -13.99 -5.22
CA PRO A 70 -2.23 -13.72 -5.81
C PRO A 70 -3.20 -13.00 -4.86
N GLU A 71 -3.24 -13.41 -3.59
CA GLU A 71 -4.08 -12.81 -2.54
C GLU A 71 -3.76 -11.32 -2.31
N GLY A 72 -2.48 -10.94 -2.51
CA GLY A 72 -1.93 -9.60 -2.37
C GLY A 72 -1.83 -9.11 -0.92
N TRP A 73 -2.82 -9.40 -0.08
CA TRP A 73 -2.96 -8.81 1.25
C TRP A 73 -3.31 -9.84 2.32
N SER A 74 -2.91 -9.56 3.56
CA SER A 74 -3.25 -10.36 4.74
C SER A 74 -4.01 -9.53 5.77
N VAL A 75 -5.12 -10.07 6.29
CA VAL A 75 -5.90 -9.40 7.34
C VAL A 75 -5.16 -9.36 8.69
N TRP A 76 -4.30 -10.36 8.96
CA TRP A 76 -3.45 -10.41 10.16
C TRP A 76 -4.25 -10.17 11.46
N ASN A 77 -4.01 -9.06 12.17
CA ASN A 77 -4.62 -8.79 13.47
C ASN A 77 -6.04 -8.23 13.38
N ALA A 78 -6.49 -7.81 12.19
CA ALA A 78 -7.79 -7.19 11.97
C ALA A 78 -8.87 -8.19 11.53
N HIS A 79 -8.71 -9.48 11.87
CA HIS A 79 -9.65 -10.53 11.48
C HIS A 79 -11.07 -10.22 12.01
N GLY A 80 -12.07 -10.26 11.14
CA GLY A 80 -13.44 -9.85 11.45
C GLY A 80 -13.72 -8.35 11.35
N TYR A 81 -12.70 -7.55 11.01
CA TYR A 81 -12.79 -6.10 10.79
C TYR A 81 -12.29 -5.70 9.39
N GLU A 82 -12.31 -6.64 8.43
CA GLU A 82 -11.84 -6.42 7.06
C GLU A 82 -12.55 -5.25 6.37
N ASN A 83 -13.79 -4.97 6.76
CA ASN A 83 -14.58 -3.86 6.25
C ASN A 83 -14.02 -2.48 6.65
N GLU A 84 -13.25 -2.41 7.74
CA GLU A 84 -12.66 -1.18 8.29
C GLU A 84 -11.24 -0.88 7.74
N ILE A 85 -10.62 -1.86 7.08
CA ILE A 85 -9.33 -1.72 6.40
C ILE A 85 -9.53 -1.00 5.06
N THR A 86 -8.59 -0.12 4.71
CA THR A 86 -8.54 0.54 3.40
C THR A 86 -7.29 0.14 2.64
N TYR A 87 -7.32 -1.03 2.01
CA TYR A 87 -6.26 -1.52 1.12
C TYR A 87 -6.71 -1.42 -0.32
N ALA A 88 -5.97 -0.68 -1.14
CA ALA A 88 -6.34 -0.46 -2.53
C ALA A 88 -5.14 -0.45 -3.47
N GLU A 89 -5.37 -0.92 -4.68
CA GLU A 89 -4.45 -0.91 -5.80
C GLU A 89 -5.17 -0.25 -6.98
N SER A 90 -4.61 0.85 -7.50
CA SER A 90 -5.17 1.56 -8.66
C SER A 90 -4.09 1.86 -9.70
N GLU A 91 -4.41 1.63 -10.97
CA GLU A 91 -3.51 1.85 -12.11
C GLU A 91 -2.13 1.17 -11.97
N CYS A 92 -2.05 0.09 -11.20
CA CYS A 92 -0.80 -0.66 -11.02
C CYS A 92 -0.53 -1.57 -12.22
N THR A 93 0.73 -1.67 -12.61
CA THR A 93 1.18 -2.39 -13.82
C THR A 93 2.15 -3.50 -13.46
N GLY A 94 2.52 -4.32 -14.45
CA GLY A 94 3.45 -5.44 -14.27
C GLY A 94 2.75 -6.77 -13.96
N PRO A 95 3.50 -7.88 -14.00
CA PRO A 95 2.92 -9.22 -13.88
C PRO A 95 2.29 -9.49 -12.50
N GLY A 96 2.78 -8.85 -11.43
CA GLY A 96 2.20 -8.99 -10.08
C GLY A 96 0.95 -8.16 -9.83
N SER A 97 0.56 -7.27 -10.75
CA SER A 97 -0.61 -6.39 -10.56
C SER A 97 -1.95 -7.07 -10.89
N LYS A 98 -1.94 -8.33 -11.35
CA LYS A 98 -3.15 -9.09 -11.66
C LYS A 98 -4.04 -9.25 -10.42
N GLN A 99 -5.22 -8.63 -10.46
CA GLN A 99 -6.10 -8.58 -9.28
C GLN A 99 -7.09 -9.74 -9.14
N SER A 100 -7.16 -10.68 -10.11
CA SER A 100 -8.20 -11.73 -10.11
C SER A 100 -8.10 -12.71 -8.94
N GLY A 101 -6.94 -12.83 -8.31
CA GLY A 101 -6.71 -13.66 -7.12
C GLY A 101 -6.75 -12.90 -5.80
N ARG A 102 -6.98 -11.58 -5.82
CA ARG A 102 -6.90 -10.75 -4.62
C ARG A 102 -7.99 -11.10 -3.61
N VAL A 103 -7.67 -10.86 -2.34
CA VAL A 103 -8.66 -10.91 -1.26
C VAL A 103 -9.89 -10.05 -1.61
N ARG A 104 -11.08 -10.58 -1.33
CA ARG A 104 -12.36 -9.93 -1.71
C ARG A 104 -12.64 -8.63 -0.95
N TRP A 105 -12.04 -8.48 0.23
CA TRP A 105 -12.27 -7.32 1.10
C TRP A 105 -11.40 -6.10 0.78
N LYS A 106 -10.47 -6.20 -0.18
CA LYS A 106 -9.75 -5.02 -0.69
C LYS A 106 -10.76 -3.98 -1.18
N LYS A 107 -10.39 -2.72 -1.11
CA LYS A 107 -11.22 -1.61 -1.60
C LYS A 107 -10.86 -1.28 -3.04
N THR A 108 -11.90 -0.96 -3.82
CA THR A 108 -11.75 -0.27 -5.09
C THR A 108 -12.18 1.17 -4.83
N LEU A 109 -11.23 2.10 -4.93
CA LEU A 109 -11.49 3.52 -4.70
C LEU A 109 -11.90 4.18 -6.01
N THR A 110 -12.85 5.11 -5.92
CA THR A 110 -13.16 6.03 -7.02
C THR A 110 -12.01 7.02 -7.25
N SER A 111 -11.99 7.67 -8.41
CA SER A 111 -10.98 8.69 -8.72
C SER A 111 -10.94 9.82 -7.69
N ASP A 112 -12.11 10.24 -7.18
CA ASP A 112 -12.19 11.29 -6.16
C ASP A 112 -11.68 10.84 -4.80
N GLU A 113 -11.95 9.59 -4.38
CA GLU A 113 -11.37 9.04 -3.16
C GLU A 113 -9.86 8.87 -3.27
N LEU A 114 -9.39 8.40 -4.43
CA LEU A 114 -7.97 8.19 -4.70
C LEU A 114 -7.20 9.52 -4.73
N ARG A 115 -7.80 10.60 -5.26
CA ARG A 115 -7.20 11.93 -5.27
C ARG A 115 -6.87 12.43 -3.86
N LYS A 116 -7.72 12.13 -2.87
CA LYS A 116 -7.47 12.50 -1.45
C LYS A 116 -6.16 11.94 -0.88
N PHE A 117 -5.69 10.81 -1.40
CA PHE A 117 -4.46 10.16 -0.94
C PHE A 117 -3.25 10.46 -1.84
N THR A 118 -3.49 10.79 -3.11
CA THR A 118 -2.44 10.94 -4.12
C THR A 118 -2.07 12.38 -4.39
N ASP A 119 -2.86 13.33 -3.92
CA ASP A 119 -2.53 14.75 -3.88
C ASP A 119 -1.43 15.03 -2.84
N ILE A 120 -0.60 16.04 -3.10
CA ILE A 120 0.53 16.39 -2.22
C ILE A 120 0.04 16.88 -0.85
N SER A 121 -1.14 17.52 -0.81
CA SER A 121 -1.79 17.98 0.42
C SER A 121 -2.07 16.86 1.42
N TYR A 122 -2.05 15.59 1.00
CA TYR A 122 -2.17 14.45 1.91
C TYR A 122 -1.05 14.40 2.95
N ILE A 123 0.17 14.82 2.58
CA ILE A 123 1.34 14.87 3.49
C ILE A 123 1.83 16.29 3.73
N ASP A 124 1.43 17.24 2.90
CA ASP A 124 1.97 18.60 2.86
C ASP A 124 0.86 19.65 2.98
N GLY A 125 -0.15 19.39 3.83
CA GLY A 125 -1.26 20.33 4.05
C GLY A 125 -0.80 21.70 4.58
N GLU A 126 0.38 21.77 5.19
CA GLU A 126 0.98 22.99 5.75
C GLU A 126 2.10 23.58 4.88
N GLY A 127 2.49 22.90 3.78
CA GLY A 127 3.50 23.41 2.83
C GLY A 127 4.97 23.25 3.24
N TRP A 128 5.27 22.43 4.25
CA TRP A 128 6.63 22.19 4.76
C TRP A 128 7.59 21.59 3.72
N LEU A 129 7.09 20.92 2.67
CA LEU A 129 7.97 20.42 1.59
C LEU A 129 8.66 21.56 0.83
N GLY A 130 8.01 22.71 0.70
CA GLY A 130 8.60 23.90 0.07
C GLY A 130 9.62 24.62 0.96
N GLU A 131 9.62 24.34 2.26
CA GLU A 131 10.48 24.98 3.26
C GLU A 131 11.77 24.18 3.55
N GLN A 132 12.03 23.12 2.79
CA GLN A 132 13.24 22.32 2.97
C GLN A 132 14.50 23.15 2.70
N PRO A 133 15.57 22.97 3.50
CA PRO A 133 16.85 23.63 3.24
C PRO A 133 17.34 23.31 1.81
N GLN A 134 17.69 24.35 1.07
CA GLN A 134 18.34 24.20 -0.22
C GLN A 134 19.84 24.04 0.03
N TYR A 135 20.38 22.87 -0.34
CA TYR A 135 21.82 22.58 -0.33
C TYR A 135 22.39 22.69 -1.73
#